data_AF-A0A0W0ZGF2-F1
#
_entry.id   AF-A0A0W0ZGF2-F1
#
_cell.length_a   1.000
_cell.length_b   1.000
_cell.length_c   1.000
_cell.angle_alpha   90.00
_cell.angle_beta   90.00
_cell.angle_gamma   90.00
#
_symmetry.space_group_name_H-M   'P 1'
#
loop_
_entity.id
_entity.type
_entity.pdbx_description
1 polymer ?
#
loop_
_entity_poly.entity_id
_entity_poly.type
_entity_poly.pdbx_seq_one_letter_code
_entity_poly.pdbx_strand_id
1 'polypeptide(L)'
;MFNRLPLKLLVKMCHDLGEKCEDKLSFVSSYSSSLYRQKMECRLAAILATPTSKHFIQLLAYIQNDAEDGRAILLDETYKRILLEKRPKELPHWMLSLAECHLALVSVLLKDEDYKNSLSLSEFRYLMSNYPDLEALIKKDKINEPTEVPPLSINETEEIELDHSDCKTIAMCP
;
A
#
# COMPACT_ATOMS: atom_id res chain seq x y z
N MET A 1 -2.90 9.02 -9.29
CA MET A 1 -2.38 10.26 -8.66
C MET A 1 -3.12 10.45 -7.35
N PHE A 2 -2.47 11.04 -6.36
CA PHE A 2 -2.94 11.18 -4.97
C PHE A 2 -4.02 12.26 -4.80
N ASN A 3 -4.99 12.27 -5.71
CA ASN A 3 -5.93 13.36 -5.92
C ASN A 3 -6.87 13.58 -4.72
N ARG A 4 -7.01 12.59 -3.84
CA ARG A 4 -7.91 12.66 -2.68
C ARG A 4 -7.23 13.07 -1.38
N LEU A 5 -5.89 13.13 -1.36
CA LEU A 5 -5.17 13.51 -0.15
C LEU A 5 -5.22 15.02 0.11
N PRO A 6 -5.45 15.43 1.37
CA PRO A 6 -5.23 16.81 1.79
C PRO A 6 -3.80 17.25 1.46
N LEU A 7 -3.64 18.44 0.88
CA LEU A 7 -2.32 18.97 0.50
C LEU A 7 -1.35 18.99 1.70
N LYS A 8 -1.85 19.32 2.90
CA LYS A 8 -1.06 19.31 4.14
C LYS A 8 -0.47 17.92 4.44
N LEU A 9 -1.25 16.87 4.25
CA LEU A 9 -0.82 15.48 4.48
C LEU A 9 0.21 15.05 3.43
N LEU A 10 -0.04 15.37 2.17
CA LEU A 10 0.88 15.12 1.05
C LEU A 10 2.26 15.75 1.31
N VAL A 11 2.30 17.01 1.75
CA VAL A 11 3.52 17.74 2.09
C VAL A 11 4.25 17.08 3.27
N LYS A 12 3.52 16.74 4.33
CA LYS A 12 4.04 16.05 5.52
C LYS A 12 4.73 14.74 5.13
N MET A 13 4.05 13.90 4.33
CA MET A 13 4.59 12.65 3.82
C MET A 13 5.82 12.84 2.94
N CYS A 14 5.83 13.83 2.05
CA CYS A 14 6.99 14.11 1.21
C CYS A 14 8.23 14.51 2.02
N HIS A 15 8.02 15.20 3.14
CA HIS A 15 9.07 15.62 4.06
C HIS A 15 9.59 14.44 4.88
N ASP A 16 8.72 13.64 5.50
CA ASP A 16 9.15 12.60 6.43
C ASP A 16 9.63 11.31 5.72
N LEU A 17 9.12 11.05 4.52
CA LEU A 17 9.53 9.90 3.69
C LEU A 17 10.73 10.23 2.78
N GLY A 18 10.93 11.51 2.44
CA GLY A 18 12.06 11.93 1.61
C GLY A 18 13.21 12.41 2.50
N GLU A 19 14.30 11.64 2.60
CA GLU A 19 15.44 11.91 3.51
C GLU A 19 16.15 13.26 3.32
N LYS A 20 15.75 14.10 2.36
CA LYS A 20 16.13 15.51 2.27
C LYS A 20 14.97 16.35 1.73
N CYS A 21 14.63 17.45 2.41
CA CYS A 21 14.34 18.70 1.71
C CYS A 21 14.35 19.91 2.64
N GLU A 22 15.36 20.75 2.46
CA GLU A 22 15.24 22.19 2.66
C GLU A 22 14.50 22.75 1.45
N ASP A 23 13.22 23.10 1.61
CA ASP A 23 12.53 24.03 0.70
C ASP A 23 11.31 24.56 1.47
N LYS A 24 11.55 25.56 2.32
CA LYS A 24 10.49 26.34 2.95
C LYS A 24 10.00 27.38 1.94
N LEU A 25 8.98 27.04 1.16
CA LEU A 25 8.29 28.02 0.31
C LEU A 25 7.00 28.49 0.99
N SER A 26 6.92 29.80 1.20
CA SER A 26 5.72 30.51 1.62
C SER A 26 4.84 30.79 0.39
N PHE A 27 3.57 30.39 0.42
CA PHE A 27 2.66 30.48 -0.73
C PHE A 27 1.74 31.71 -0.64
N VAL A 28 1.61 32.45 -1.76
CA VAL A 28 0.80 33.69 -1.85
C VAL A 28 -0.26 33.64 -2.98
N SER A 29 -0.46 32.53 -3.71
CA SER A 29 -1.55 32.44 -4.72
C SER A 29 -2.12 31.03 -4.97
N SER A 30 -3.37 30.94 -5.43
CA SER A 30 -4.04 29.66 -5.77
C SER A 30 -3.37 28.91 -6.92
N TYR A 31 -2.85 29.62 -7.94
CA TYR A 31 -2.09 29.04 -9.05
C TYR A 31 -0.75 28.44 -8.57
N SER A 32 -0.09 29.09 -7.60
CA SER A 32 1.11 28.52 -6.97
C SER A 32 0.78 27.25 -6.16
N SER A 33 -0.45 27.13 -5.65
CA SER A 33 -0.89 25.95 -4.88
C SER A 33 -1.14 24.72 -5.75
N SER A 34 -1.67 24.85 -6.97
CA SER A 34 -1.94 23.69 -7.84
C SER A 34 -0.66 23.09 -8.41
N LEU A 35 0.27 23.94 -8.87
CA LEU A 35 1.60 23.52 -9.32
C LEU A 35 2.38 22.87 -8.17
N TYR A 36 2.31 23.45 -6.98
CA TYR A 36 2.95 22.87 -5.80
C TYR A 36 2.37 21.50 -5.43
N ARG A 37 1.04 21.37 -5.45
CA ARG A 37 0.37 20.07 -5.24
C ARG A 37 0.90 19.02 -6.22
N GLN A 38 0.93 19.35 -7.52
CA GLN A 38 1.44 18.44 -8.54
C GLN A 38 2.91 18.05 -8.28
N LYS A 39 3.77 19.03 -7.91
CA LYS A 39 5.18 18.75 -7.54
C LYS A 39 5.28 17.75 -6.40
N MET A 40 4.47 17.94 -5.35
CA MET A 40 4.46 17.05 -4.19
C MET A 40 3.89 15.66 -4.55
N GLU A 41 2.86 15.58 -5.39
CA GLU A 41 2.31 14.30 -5.86
C GLU A 41 3.32 13.51 -6.69
N CYS A 42 4.02 14.16 -7.62
CA CYS A 42 5.07 13.54 -8.41
C CYS A 42 6.21 13.03 -7.52
N ARG A 43 6.62 13.84 -6.53
CA ARG A 43 7.66 13.46 -5.59
C ARG A 43 7.27 12.27 -4.74
N LEU A 44 6.06 12.28 -4.17
CA LEU A 44 5.57 11.17 -3.37
C LEU A 44 5.44 9.90 -4.20
N ALA A 45 4.98 10.02 -5.45
CA ALA A 45 4.90 8.90 -6.38
C ALA A 45 6.28 8.29 -6.65
N ALA A 46 7.32 9.13 -6.80
CA ALA A 46 8.69 8.66 -6.99
C ALA A 46 9.22 7.92 -5.75
N ILE A 47 8.97 8.44 -4.54
CA ILE A 47 9.37 7.79 -3.28
C ILE A 47 8.69 6.41 -3.13
N LEU A 48 7.41 6.34 -3.48
CA LEU A 48 6.57 5.15 -3.30
C LEU A 48 6.54 4.21 -4.51
N ALA A 49 7.30 4.51 -5.58
CA ALA A 49 7.45 3.60 -6.73
C ALA A 49 8.16 2.29 -6.32
N THR A 50 9.15 2.42 -5.43
CA THR A 50 9.92 1.31 -4.85
C THR A 50 10.05 1.52 -3.34
N PRO A 51 8.95 1.34 -2.58
CA PRO A 51 8.97 1.65 -1.15
C PRO A 51 9.83 0.62 -0.41
N THR A 52 10.62 1.10 0.56
CA THR A 52 11.34 0.24 1.50
C THR A 52 10.41 -0.17 2.64
N SER A 53 10.77 -1.19 3.43
CA SER A 53 10.01 -1.55 4.63
C SER A 53 9.91 -0.37 5.61
N LYS A 54 10.95 0.48 5.70
CA LYS A 54 10.93 1.72 6.48
C LYS A 54 9.85 2.68 5.99
N HIS A 55 9.75 2.92 4.67
CA HIS A 55 8.70 3.75 4.10
C HIS A 55 7.31 3.17 4.43
N PHE A 56 7.13 1.86 4.32
CA PHE A 56 5.86 1.22 4.64
C PHE A 56 5.47 1.40 6.12
N ILE A 57 6.40 1.20 7.05
CA ILE A 57 6.18 1.41 8.48
C ILE A 57 5.79 2.88 8.75
N GLN A 58 6.48 3.83 8.13
CA GLN A 58 6.13 5.25 8.25
C GLN A 58 4.74 5.56 7.69
N LEU A 59 4.34 4.90 6.59
CA LEU A 59 2.98 5.02 6.04
C LEU A 59 1.93 4.48 7.01
N LEU A 60 2.16 3.31 7.59
CA LEU A 60 1.26 2.75 8.61
C LEU A 60 1.14 3.69 9.82
N ALA A 61 2.23 4.33 10.23
CA ALA A 61 2.21 5.30 11.32
C ALA A 61 1.31 6.51 11.02
N TYR A 62 1.21 6.98 9.77
CA TYR A 62 0.23 8.02 9.43
C TYR A 62 -1.22 7.53 9.56
N ILE A 63 -1.47 6.27 9.21
CA ILE A 63 -2.80 5.67 9.33
C ILE A 63 -3.17 5.47 10.81
N GLN A 64 -2.20 5.11 11.64
CA GLN A 64 -2.40 4.75 13.05
C GLN A 64 -2.41 5.93 14.03
N ASN A 65 -1.80 7.06 13.68
CA ASN A 65 -1.64 8.18 14.62
C ASN A 65 -2.78 9.19 14.56
N ASP A 66 -3.48 9.28 13.42
CA ASP A 66 -4.58 10.22 13.21
C ASP A 66 -5.65 9.59 12.32
N ALA A 67 -6.88 9.50 12.83
CA ALA A 67 -7.97 8.80 12.16
C ALA A 67 -8.45 9.52 10.88
N GLU A 68 -8.36 10.85 10.81
CA GLU A 68 -8.77 11.62 9.63
C GLU A 68 -7.74 11.44 8.50
N ASP A 69 -6.46 11.61 8.82
CA ASP A 69 -5.36 11.36 7.88
C ASP A 69 -5.38 9.89 7.43
N GLY A 70 -5.56 8.95 8.35
CA GLY A 70 -5.67 7.52 8.05
C GLY A 70 -6.83 7.21 7.12
N ARG A 71 -8.01 7.79 7.37
CA ARG A 71 -9.16 7.64 6.49
C ARG A 71 -8.89 8.21 5.10
N ALA A 72 -8.24 9.36 5.00
CA ALA A 72 -7.89 9.97 3.72
C ALA A 72 -6.91 9.08 2.91
N ILE A 73 -5.94 8.46 3.58
CA ILE A 73 -4.98 7.53 2.98
C ILE A 73 -5.69 6.27 2.46
N LEU A 74 -6.51 5.63 3.30
CA LEU A 74 -7.21 4.40 2.93
C LEU A 74 -8.21 4.58 1.78
N LEU A 75 -8.76 5.78 1.60
CA LEU A 75 -9.70 6.10 0.51
C LEU A 75 -9.04 6.61 -0.77
N ASP A 76 -7.71 6.77 -0.78
CA ASP A 76 -6.95 7.15 -1.97
C ASP A 76 -6.52 5.89 -2.74
N GLU A 77 -7.01 5.75 -3.98
CA GLU A 77 -6.75 4.59 -4.83
C GLU A 77 -5.26 4.35 -5.12
N THR A 78 -4.45 5.42 -5.16
CA THR A 78 -3.01 5.26 -5.39
C THR A 78 -2.36 4.65 -4.14
N TYR A 79 -2.76 5.11 -2.96
CA TYR A 79 -2.29 4.55 -1.69
C TYR A 79 -2.79 3.13 -1.45
N LYS A 80 -4.07 2.85 -1.73
CA LYS A 80 -4.62 1.49 -1.65
C LYS A 80 -3.78 0.51 -2.44
N ARG A 81 -3.46 0.85 -3.69
CA ARG A 81 -2.61 0.02 -4.54
C ARG A 81 -1.24 -0.23 -3.92
N ILE A 82 -0.58 0.81 -3.39
CA ILE A 82 0.73 0.68 -2.74
C ILE A 82 0.63 -0.21 -1.49
N LEU A 83 -0.40 -0.02 -0.66
CA LEU A 83 -0.61 -0.78 0.57
C LEU A 83 -0.86 -2.27 0.30
N LEU A 84 -1.52 -2.60 -0.80
CA LEU A 84 -1.83 -3.97 -1.19
C LEU A 84 -0.68 -4.64 -1.98
N GLU A 85 -0.15 -3.98 -3.00
CA GLU A 85 0.81 -4.58 -3.94
C GLU A 85 2.27 -4.49 -3.46
N LYS A 86 2.61 -3.50 -2.63
CA LYS A 86 3.99 -3.24 -2.17
C LYS A 86 4.20 -3.54 -0.68
N ARG A 87 3.29 -4.31 -0.07
CA ARG A 87 3.40 -4.76 1.32
C ARG A 87 4.70 -5.56 1.55
N PRO A 88 5.54 -5.18 2.52
CA PRO A 88 6.71 -5.97 2.92
C PRO A 88 6.33 -7.36 3.43
N LYS A 89 7.17 -8.37 3.16
CA LYS A 89 6.93 -9.75 3.59
C LYS A 89 6.93 -9.90 5.12
N GLU A 90 7.64 -9.00 5.81
CA GLU A 90 7.73 -8.99 7.28
C GLU A 90 6.49 -8.40 7.96
N LEU A 91 5.61 -7.73 7.19
CA LEU A 91 4.39 -7.10 7.70
C LEU A 91 3.14 -7.64 6.99
N PRO A 92 2.91 -8.96 6.97
CA PRO A 92 1.77 -9.55 6.26
C PRO A 92 0.43 -9.12 6.89
N HIS A 93 0.40 -8.94 8.21
CA HIS A 93 -0.84 -8.74 8.98
C HIS A 93 -1.08 -7.29 9.41
N TRP A 94 -0.57 -6.30 8.66
CA TRP A 94 -0.66 -4.88 9.05
C TRP A 94 -2.09 -4.39 9.31
N MET A 95 -3.09 -4.96 8.62
CA MET A 95 -4.50 -4.63 8.83
C MET A 95 -5.01 -5.08 10.20
N LEU A 96 -4.49 -6.17 10.75
CA LEU A 96 -4.82 -6.59 12.12
C LEU A 96 -4.27 -5.58 13.13
N SER A 97 -3.05 -5.09 12.91
CA SER A 97 -2.45 -4.04 13.75
C SER A 97 -3.25 -2.74 13.74
N LEU A 98 -4.04 -2.46 12.69
CA LEU A 98 -4.93 -1.31 12.68
C LEU A 98 -6.14 -1.47 13.60
N ALA A 99 -6.62 -2.70 13.82
CA ALA A 99 -7.75 -2.96 14.71
C ALA A 99 -7.44 -2.58 16.17
N GLU A 100 -6.18 -2.74 16.57
CA GLU A 100 -5.71 -2.37 17.91
C GLU A 100 -5.60 -0.86 18.12
N CYS A 101 -5.30 -0.09 17.06
CA CYS A 101 -5.11 1.36 17.15
C CYS A 101 -6.39 2.15 16.85
N HIS A 102 -7.08 1.80 15.76
CA HIS A 102 -8.18 2.57 15.20
C HIS A 102 -9.23 1.65 14.56
N LEU A 103 -10.10 1.07 15.40
CA LEU A 103 -11.14 0.15 14.96
C LEU A 103 -12.06 0.73 13.87
N ALA A 104 -12.34 2.04 13.92
CA ALA A 104 -13.12 2.74 12.91
C ALA A 104 -12.50 2.68 11.51
N LEU A 105 -11.16 2.66 11.40
CA LEU A 105 -10.47 2.53 10.11
C LEU A 105 -10.56 1.12 9.55
N VAL A 106 -10.62 0.10 10.41
CA VAL A 106 -10.87 -1.28 9.96
C VAL A 106 -12.22 -1.40 9.28
N SER A 107 -13.24 -0.66 9.75
CA SER A 107 -14.52 -0.63 9.05
C SER A 107 -14.42 -0.07 7.62
N VAL A 108 -13.49 0.84 7.36
CA VAL A 108 -13.22 1.36 6.01
C VAL A 108 -12.61 0.26 5.14
N LEU A 109 -11.64 -0.49 5.68
CA LEU A 109 -11.02 -1.62 4.98
C LEU A 109 -12.02 -2.72 4.63
N LEU A 110 -12.91 -3.07 5.56
CA LEU A 110 -13.88 -4.15 5.35
C LEU A 110 -14.97 -3.80 4.32
N LYS A 111 -15.24 -2.51 4.10
CA LYS A 111 -16.22 -2.02 3.11
C LYS A 111 -15.67 -1.97 1.69
N ASP A 112 -14.35 -1.90 1.55
CA ASP A 112 -13.68 -1.94 0.25
C ASP A 112 -13.30 -3.38 -0.07
N GLU A 113 -13.74 -3.86 -1.24
CA GLU A 113 -13.54 -5.27 -1.63
C GLU A 113 -12.06 -5.62 -1.82
N ASP A 114 -11.21 -4.71 -2.28
CA ASP A 114 -9.79 -5.02 -2.52
C ASP A 114 -9.07 -5.24 -1.19
N TYR A 115 -9.34 -4.38 -0.21
CA TYR A 115 -8.79 -4.54 1.14
C TYR A 115 -9.35 -5.78 1.82
N LYS A 116 -10.66 -5.96 1.82
CA LYS A 116 -11.32 -7.11 2.43
C LYS A 116 -10.82 -8.43 1.85
N ASN A 117 -10.70 -8.54 0.54
CA ASN A 117 -10.24 -9.76 -0.13
C ASN A 117 -8.72 -9.97 -0.02
N SER A 118 -7.96 -8.98 0.47
CA SER A 118 -6.55 -9.17 0.82
C SER A 118 -6.33 -9.83 2.18
N LEU A 119 -7.37 -9.87 3.04
CA LEU A 119 -7.37 -10.63 4.27
C LEU A 119 -7.57 -12.10 3.97
N SER A 120 -6.81 -12.96 4.64
CA SER A 120 -7.16 -14.37 4.73
C SER A 120 -8.44 -14.57 5.53
N LEU A 121 -9.11 -15.70 5.28
CA LEU A 121 -10.33 -16.07 6.00
C LEU A 121 -10.12 -16.15 7.52
N SER A 122 -8.94 -16.60 7.97
CA SER A 122 -8.58 -16.66 9.39
C SER A 122 -8.41 -15.27 9.99
N GLU A 123 -7.75 -14.34 9.29
CA GLU A 123 -7.61 -12.94 9.74
C GLU A 123 -8.97 -12.25 9.84
N PHE A 124 -9.83 -12.44 8.84
CA PHE A 124 -11.18 -11.89 8.86
C PHE A 124 -12.00 -12.41 10.05
N ARG A 125 -11.99 -13.73 10.28
CA ARG A 125 -12.68 -14.35 11.43
C ARG A 125 -12.08 -13.93 12.76
N TYR A 126 -10.76 -13.72 12.82
CA TYR A 126 -10.10 -13.16 13.99
C TYR A 126 -10.64 -11.77 14.32
N LEU A 127 -10.77 -10.88 13.32
CA LEU A 127 -11.35 -9.55 13.52
C LEU A 127 -12.79 -9.64 14.05
N MET A 128 -13.61 -10.52 13.49
CA MET A 128 -15.01 -10.67 13.95
C MET A 128 -15.11 -11.20 15.37
N SER A 129 -14.25 -12.15 15.74
CA SER A 129 -14.30 -12.79 17.06
C SER A 129 -13.80 -11.88 18.18
N ASN A 130 -12.87 -10.97 17.87
CA ASN A 130 -12.22 -10.12 18.88
C ASN A 130 -12.79 -8.71 18.95
N TYR A 131 -13.53 -8.26 17.92
CA TYR A 131 -14.10 -6.90 17.86
C TYR A 131 -15.60 -6.94 17.54
N PRO A 132 -16.47 -7.07 18.56
CA PRO A 132 -17.93 -7.23 18.38
C PRO A 132 -18.59 -6.10 17.57
N ASP A 133 -18.08 -4.87 17.69
CA ASP A 133 -18.59 -3.72 16.94
C ASP A 133 -18.41 -3.89 15.42
N LEU A 134 -17.33 -4.56 14.99
CA LEU A 134 -17.14 -4.91 13.58
C LEU A 134 -18.12 -5.98 13.15
N GLU A 135 -18.36 -7.00 13.97
CA GLU A 135 -19.33 -8.07 13.65
C GLU A 135 -20.74 -7.49 13.44
N ALA A 136 -21.16 -6.57 14.31
CA ALA A 136 -22.43 -5.86 14.16
C ALA A 136 -22.48 -5.05 12.85
N LEU A 137 -21.39 -4.38 12.49
CA LEU A 137 -21.26 -3.62 11.25
C LEU A 137 -21.35 -4.51 10.02
N ILE A 138 -20.66 -5.66 10.00
CA ILE A 138 -20.69 -6.62 8.90
C ILE A 138 -22.11 -7.11 8.64
N LYS A 139 -22.85 -7.49 9.71
CA LYS A 139 -24.25 -7.93 9.61
C LYS A 139 -25.16 -6.82 9.08
N LYS A 140 -24.97 -5.59 9.55
CA LYS A 140 -25.76 -4.42 9.14
C LYS A 140 -25.52 -4.07 7.66
N ASP A 141 -24.26 -3.97 7.27
CA ASP A 141 -23.85 -3.51 5.95
C ASP A 141 -23.78 -4.65 4.91
N LYS A 142 -24.14 -5.89 5.33
CA LYS A 142 -24.14 -7.12 4.51
C LYS A 142 -22.80 -7.38 3.82
N ILE A 143 -21.71 -7.17 4.55
CA ILE A 143 -20.35 -7.43 4.07
C ILE A 143 -20.13 -8.94 4.05
N ASN A 144 -19.78 -9.49 2.89
CA ASN A 144 -19.50 -10.93 2.75
C ASN A 144 -18.08 -11.26 3.23
N GLU A 145 -17.82 -12.52 3.61
CA GLU A 145 -16.46 -13.01 3.89
C GLU A 145 -15.52 -12.75 2.67
N PRO A 146 -14.19 -12.70 2.87
CA PRO A 146 -13.23 -12.61 1.79
C PRO A 146 -13.45 -13.75 0.79
N THR A 147 -13.44 -13.44 -0.50
CA THR A 147 -13.48 -14.49 -1.52
C THR A 147 -12.11 -15.15 -1.55
N GLU A 148 -12.03 -16.45 -1.24
CA GLU A 148 -10.80 -17.22 -1.46
C GLU A 148 -10.46 -17.14 -2.94
N VAL A 149 -9.44 -16.35 -3.30
CA VAL A 149 -8.82 -16.46 -4.62
C VAL A 149 -8.11 -17.81 -4.60
N PRO A 150 -8.49 -18.77 -5.46
CA PRO A 150 -7.75 -20.02 -5.58
C PRO A 150 -6.28 -19.67 -5.80
N PRO A 151 -5.32 -20.38 -5.18
CA PRO A 151 -3.92 -20.16 -5.49
C PRO A 151 -3.77 -20.23 -7.01
N LEU A 152 -3.25 -19.15 -7.61
CA LEU A 152 -2.85 -19.17 -9.02
C LEU A 152 -1.97 -20.39 -9.18
N SER A 153 -2.46 -21.38 -9.93
CA SER A 153 -1.67 -22.54 -10.33
C SER A 153 -0.42 -21.98 -10.97
N ILE A 154 0.69 -22.11 -10.27
CA ILE A 154 2.01 -21.87 -10.83
C ILE A 154 2.12 -22.94 -11.90
N ASN A 155 1.91 -22.57 -13.17
CA ASN A 155 2.40 -23.40 -14.26
C ASN A 155 3.90 -23.45 -14.03
N GLU A 156 4.37 -24.61 -13.56
CA GLU A 156 5.77 -24.98 -13.56
C GLU A 156 6.30 -24.62 -14.94
N THR A 157 7.16 -23.61 -14.97
CA THR A 157 7.82 -23.21 -16.19
C THR A 157 8.75 -24.36 -16.51
N GLU A 158 8.39 -25.14 -17.54
CA GLU A 158 9.23 -26.20 -18.09
C GLU A 158 10.67 -25.67 -18.19
N GLU A 159 11.58 -26.33 -17.47
CA GLU A 159 13.01 -26.16 -17.65
C GLU A 159 13.32 -26.51 -19.11
N ILE A 160 13.54 -25.49 -19.94
CA ILE A 160 14.14 -25.69 -21.25
C ILE A 160 15.61 -25.99 -20.97
N GLU A 161 15.95 -27.28 -20.95
CA GLU A 161 17.32 -27.75 -21.09
C GLU A 161 17.89 -27.18 -22.40
N LEU A 162 18.73 -26.15 -22.28
CA LEU A 162 19.56 -25.66 -23.38
C LEU A 162 20.76 -26.61 -23.51
N ASP A 163 20.57 -27.62 -24.36
CA ASP A 163 21.60 -28.52 -24.86
C ASP A 163 22.82 -27.72 -25.36
N HIS A 164 23.95 -27.87 -24.66
CA HIS A 164 25.23 -27.29 -25.05
C HIS A 164 25.89 -28.16 -26.13
N SER A 165 25.46 -27.94 -27.39
CA SER A 165 26.15 -28.46 -28.58
C SER A 165 27.05 -27.38 -29.20
N ASP A 166 28.35 -27.69 -29.21
CA ASP A 166 29.37 -27.29 -30.19
C ASP A 166 29.80 -25.81 -30.32
N CYS A 167 30.67 -25.37 -29.40
CA CYS A 167 31.66 -24.34 -29.74
C CYS A 167 32.96 -25.01 -30.22
N LYS A 168 33.04 -25.26 -31.53
CA LYS A 168 34.30 -25.62 -32.20
C LYS A 168 35.31 -24.47 -32.13
N THR A 169 36.42 -24.77 -31.48
CA THR A 169 37.72 -24.14 -31.60
C THR A 169 38.08 -23.83 -33.05
N ILE A 170 38.38 -22.56 -33.36
CA ILE A 170 39.31 -22.22 -34.44
C ILE A 170 40.36 -21.26 -33.87
N ALA A 171 41.56 -21.83 -33.70
CA ALA A 171 42.78 -21.11 -33.45
C ALA A 171 43.29 -20.51 -34.77
N MET A 172 43.83 -19.28 -34.73
CA MET A 172 44.96 -18.86 -35.56
C MET A 172 45.76 -17.77 -34.83
N CYS A 173 46.93 -18.16 -34.35
CA CYS A 173 48.11 -17.31 -34.07
C CYS A 173 48.90 -17.06 -35.38
N PRO A 174 50.03 -16.31 -35.41
CA PRO A 174 50.71 -15.56 -34.35
C PRO A 174 50.81 -14.05 -34.55
#